data_AF-A0A920PCF1-F1
#
_entry.id   AF-A0A920PCF1-F1
#
_cell.length_a   1.000
_cell.length_b   1.000
_cell.length_c   1.000
_cell.angle_alpha   90.00
_cell.angle_beta   90.00
_cell.angle_gamma   90.00
#
_symmetry.space_group_name_H-M   'P 1'
#
loop_
_entity.id
_entity.type
_entity.pdbx_description
1 polymer ?
#
loop_
_entity_poly.entity_id
_entity_poly.type
_entity_poly.pdbx_seq_one_letter_code
_entity_poly.pdbx_strand_id
1 'polypeptide(L)'
;MKFGAPYYFYLLWTLVPLIIFLIWANRKKYDLIVRFCGANLLSKLVTLDFKRLQKSKAIFVILTFLFLLLALTRPQWGYQWKD
;
A
#
# COMPACT_ATOMS: atom_id res chain seq x y z
N MET A 1 23.05 -9.71 -11.54
CA MET A 1 21.79 -10.14 -10.90
C MET A 1 21.08 -11.09 -11.84
N LYS A 2 20.92 -12.36 -11.46
CA LYS A 2 20.01 -13.28 -12.16
C LYS A 2 18.70 -13.27 -11.36
N PHE A 3 17.60 -12.93 -12.01
CA PHE A 3 16.28 -13.05 -11.42
C PHE A 3 15.72 -14.41 -11.86
N GLY A 4 15.33 -15.25 -10.91
CA GLY A 4 14.87 -16.61 -11.22
C GLY A 4 13.58 -16.64 -12.06
N ALA A 5 12.78 -15.57 -12.01
CA ALA A 5 11.53 -15.46 -12.75
C ALA A 5 11.23 -13.98 -13.10
N PRO A 6 11.75 -13.47 -14.23
CA PRO A 6 11.57 -12.07 -14.64
C PRO A 6 10.11 -11.73 -15.02
N TYR A 7 9.25 -12.72 -15.29
CA TYR A 7 7.86 -12.46 -15.64
C TYR A 7 7.06 -11.79 -14.49
N TYR A 8 7.48 -11.99 -13.24
CA TYR A 8 6.79 -11.40 -12.08
C TYR A 8 6.92 -9.86 -12.02
N PHE A 9 7.79 -9.24 -12.83
CA PHE A 9 7.84 -7.78 -12.93
C PHE A 9 6.53 -7.18 -13.45
N TYR A 10 5.76 -7.91 -14.27
CA TYR A 10 4.44 -7.45 -14.71
C TYR A 10 3.44 -7.32 -13.55
N LEU A 11 3.60 -8.07 -12.45
CA LEU A 11 2.75 -7.91 -11.28
C LEU A 11 2.97 -6.57 -10.57
N LEU A 12 4.07 -5.86 -10.80
CA LEU A 12 4.23 -4.50 -10.26
C LEU A 12 3.16 -3.55 -10.80
N TRP A 13 2.60 -3.80 -11.98
CA TRP A 13 1.48 -3.04 -12.50
C TRP A 13 0.22 -3.16 -11.63
N THR A 14 0.08 -4.24 -10.84
CA THR A 14 -1.03 -4.39 -9.89
C THR A 14 -0.95 -3.42 -8.70
N LEU A 15 0.22 -2.82 -8.44
CA LEU A 15 0.35 -1.76 -7.44
C LEU A 15 -0.40 -0.49 -7.84
N VAL A 16 -0.48 -0.19 -9.15
CA VAL A 16 -1.18 1.01 -9.65
C VAL A 16 -2.66 1.01 -9.25
N PRO A 17 -3.48 -0.01 -9.58
CA PRO A 17 -4.87 -0.05 -9.14
C PRO A 17 -4.99 -0.16 -7.61
N LEU A 18 -4.05 -0.81 -6.92
CA LEU A 18 -4.04 -0.86 -5.45
C LEU A 18 -3.88 0.54 -4.82
N ILE A 19 -2.97 1.36 -5.34
CA ILE A 19 -2.77 2.75 -4.88
C ILE A 19 -4.04 3.57 -5.14
N ILE A 20 -4.61 3.48 -6.34
CA ILE A 20 -5.85 4.19 -6.71
C ILE A 20 -6.99 3.77 -5.77
N PHE A 21 -7.13 2.46 -5.51
CA PHE A 21 -8.13 1.91 -4.60
C PHE A 21 -7.95 2.43 -3.17
N LEU A 22 -6.72 2.45 -2.65
CA LEU A 22 -6.44 2.99 -1.31
C LEU A 22 -6.77 4.48 -1.19
N ILE A 23 -6.44 5.29 -2.21
CA ILE A 23 -6.80 6.71 -2.25
C ILE A 23 -8.32 6.86 -2.24
N TRP A 24 -9.02 6.15 -3.12
CA TRP A 24 -10.47 6.19 -3.23
C TRP A 24 -11.16 5.74 -1.94
N ALA A 25 -10.73 4.61 -1.37
CA ALA A 25 -11.28 4.06 -0.13
C ALA A 25 -11.07 5.02 1.06
N ASN A 26 -9.91 5.68 1.14
CA ASN A 26 -9.65 6.67 2.18
C ASN A 26 -10.54 7.92 2.04
N ARG A 27 -10.76 8.40 0.81
CA ARG A 27 -11.70 9.50 0.54
C ARG A 27 -13.12 9.10 0.93
N LYS A 28 -13.55 7.92 0.51
CA LYS A 28 -14.90 7.43 0.79
C LYS A 28 -15.15 7.20 2.28
N LYS A 29 -14.16 6.66 3.00
CA LYS A 29 -14.21 6.55 4.47
C LYS A 29 -14.42 7.92 5.11
N TYR A 30 -13.69 8.94 4.66
CA TYR A 30 -13.85 10.29 5.21
C TYR A 30 -15.26 10.83 4.98
N ASP A 31 -15.79 10.71 3.75
CA ASP A 31 -17.15 11.17 3.41
C ASP A 31 -18.24 10.47 4.25
N LEU A 32 -18.08 9.18 4.51
CA LEU A 32 -19.01 8.41 5.35
C LEU A 32 -18.95 8.84 6.81
N ILE A 33 -17.75 9.06 7.35
CA ILE A 33 -17.59 9.56 8.73
C ILE A 33 -18.19 10.96 8.87
N VAL A 34 -18.03 11.82 7.86
CA VAL A 34 -18.66 13.16 7.82
C VAL A 34 -20.18 13.07 7.83
N ARG A 35 -20.77 12.17 7.03
CA ARG A 35 -22.23 11.94 7.05
C ARG A 35 -22.72 11.37 8.37
N PHE A 36 -21.93 10.52 9.02
CA PHE A 36 -22.34 9.83 10.24
C PHE A 36 -22.26 10.70 11.51
N CYS A 37 -21.16 11.44 11.71
CA CYS A 37 -20.97 12.26 12.92
C CYS A 37 -21.53 13.69 12.79
N GLY A 38 -21.78 14.19 11.58
CA GLY A 38 -22.03 15.61 11.34
C GLY A 38 -20.76 16.44 11.49
N ALA A 39 -20.63 17.53 10.72
CA ALA A 39 -19.39 18.31 10.59
C ALA A 39 -18.80 18.81 11.93
N ASN A 40 -19.65 19.05 12.94
CA ASN A 40 -19.25 19.63 14.22
C ASN A 40 -18.66 18.63 15.22
N LEU A 41 -19.11 17.37 15.25
CA LEU A 41 -18.53 16.36 16.15
C LEU A 41 -17.22 15.78 15.60
N LEU A 42 -17.09 15.73 14.28
CA LEU A 42 -15.92 15.15 13.62
C LEU A 42 -14.61 15.83 14.03
N SER A 43 -14.60 17.16 14.07
CA SER A 43 -13.45 17.97 14.48
C SER A 43 -13.11 17.82 15.98
N LYS A 44 -14.07 17.34 16.78
CA LYS A 44 -13.92 17.18 18.24
C LYS A 44 -13.52 15.76 18.64
N LEU A 45 -13.93 14.75 17.87
CA LEU A 45 -13.60 13.34 18.12
C LEU A 45 -12.37 12.86 17.34
N VAL A 46 -12.13 13.39 16.14
CA VAL A 46 -11.02 12.96 15.30
C VAL A 46 -9.84 13.88 15.56
N THR A 47 -8.83 13.33 16.24
CA THR A 47 -7.53 13.98 16.44
C THR A 47 -6.95 14.44 15.10
N LEU A 48 -6.33 15.62 15.08
CA LEU A 48 -5.71 16.23 13.90
C LEU A 48 -4.74 15.26 13.17
N ASP A 49 -4.13 14.33 13.91
CA ASP A 49 -3.21 13.32 13.38
C ASP A 49 -3.86 12.14 12.64
N PHE A 50 -5.18 11.96 12.68
CA PHE A 50 -5.84 10.82 12.04
C PHE A 50 -5.54 10.73 10.54
N LYS A 51 -5.50 11.88 9.83
CA LYS A 51 -5.13 11.91 8.41
C LYS A 51 -3.68 11.49 8.18
N ARG A 52 -2.77 11.89 9.07
CA ARG A 52 -1.33 11.54 9.00
C ARG A 52 -1.11 10.06 9.25
N LEU A 53 -1.79 9.49 10.26
CA LEU A 53 -1.76 8.06 10.56
C LEU A 53 -2.38 7.21 9.44
N GLN A 54 -3.48 7.68 8.83
CA GLN A 54 -4.09 6.97 7.70
C GLN A 54 -3.15 6.97 6.46
N LYS A 55 -2.44 8.07 6.22
CA LYS A 55 -1.41 8.13 5.17
C LYS A 55 -0.22 7.22 5.46
N SER A 56 0.31 7.23 6.68
CA SER A 56 1.45 6.36 7.03
C SER A 56 1.08 4.88 6.93
N LYS A 57 -0.12 4.50 7.37
CA LYS A 57 -0.65 3.14 7.18
C LYS A 57 -0.73 2.77 5.70
N ALA A 58 -1.25 3.65 4.84
CA ALA A 58 -1.32 3.39 3.41
C ALA A 58 0.08 3.19 2.79
N ILE A 59 1.06 4.01 3.19
CA ILE A 59 2.46 3.87 2.75
C ILE A 59 3.04 2.53 3.19
N PHE A 60 2.84 2.13 4.44
CA PHE A 60 3.29 0.83 4.94
C PHE A 60 2.67 -0.33 4.17
N VAL A 61 1.36 -0.28 3.89
CA VAL A 61 0.68 -1.31 3.09
C VAL A 61 1.28 -1.41 1.69
N ILE A 62 1.49 -0.28 1.01
CA ILE A 62 2.11 -0.25 -0.32
C ILE A 62 3.52 -0.84 -0.26
N LEU A 63 4.30 -0.47 0.75
CA LEU A 63 5.67 -0.97 0.93
C LEU A 63 5.69 -2.48 1.20
N THR A 64 4.76 -3.00 1.99
CA THR A 64 4.59 -4.44 2.22
C THR A 64 4.31 -5.18 0.91
N PHE A 65 3.37 -4.70 0.10
CA PHE A 65 3.09 -5.31 -1.21
C PHE A 65 4.29 -5.22 -2.16
N LEU A 66 5.02 -4.10 -2.16
CA LEU A 66 6.22 -3.94 -2.96
C LEU A 66 7.30 -4.96 -2.56
N PHE A 67 7.57 -5.13 -1.26
CA PHE A 67 8.53 -6.12 -0.79
C PHE A 67 8.08 -7.56 -1.04
N LEU A 68 6.78 -7.86 -0.91
CA LEU A 68 6.23 -9.18 -1.28
C LEU A 68 6.45 -9.50 -2.76
N LEU A 69 6.18 -8.54 -3.65
CA LEU A 69 6.40 -8.70 -5.09
C LEU A 69 7.88 -8.87 -5.41
N LEU A 70 8.77 -8.10 -4.77
CA LEU A 70 10.21 -8.28 -4.92
C LEU A 70 10.67 -9.65 -4.42
N ALA A 71 10.20 -10.11 -3.26
CA ALA A 71 10.51 -11.46 -2.77
C ALA A 71 10.05 -12.54 -3.76
N LEU A 72 8.90 -12.34 -4.40
CA LEU A 72 8.37 -13.27 -5.40
C LEU A 72 9.24 -13.38 -6.66
N THR A 73 9.91 -12.29 -7.06
CA THR A 73 10.86 -12.31 -8.20
C THR A 73 12.12 -13.15 -7.95
N ARG A 74 12.30 -13.69 -6.73
CA ARG A 74 13.45 -14.51 -6.31
C ARG A 74 14.79 -13.87 -6.72
N PRO A 75 15.18 -12.76 -6.08
CA PRO A 75 16.50 -12.19 -6.30
C PRO A 75 17.57 -13.21 -5.85
N GLN A 76 18.28 -13.81 -6.80
CA GLN A 76 19.33 -14.78 -6.52
C GLN A 76 20.65 -14.06 -6.20
N TRP A 77 20.69 -13.37 -5.06
CA TRP A 77 21.91 -12.72 -4.59
C TRP A 77 22.84 -13.77 -3.97
N GLY A 78 24.07 -13.88 -4.50
CA GLY A 78 25.04 -14.87 -4.03
C GLY A 78 24.80 -16.30 -4.51
N TYR A 79 23.90 -16.52 -5.48
CA TYR A 79 23.67 -17.85 -6.03
C TYR A 79 24.84 -18.26 -6.93
N GLN A 80 25.67 -19.16 -6.43
CA GLN A 80 26.67 -19.88 -7.22
C GLN A 80 26.09 -21.24 -7.57
N TRP A 81 25.85 -21.50 -8.86
CA TRP A 81 25.70 -22.87 -9.34
C TRP A 81 26.97 -23.63 -8.94
N LYS A 82 26.84 -24.63 -8.07
CA LYS A 82 27.81 -25.72 -7.97
C LYS A 82 27.21 -26.86 -8.76
N ASP A 83 27.94 -27.28 -9.80
CA ASP A 83 27.68 -28.52 -10.54
C ASP A 83 27.75 -29.74 -9.60
#